data_AF-A0A7V6CWZ8-F1
#
_entry.id   AF-A0A7V6CWZ8-F1
#
_cell.length_a   1.000
_cell.length_b   1.000
_cell.length_c   1.000
_cell.angle_alpha   90.00
_cell.angle_beta   90.00
_cell.angle_gamma   90.00
#
_symmetry.space_group_name_H-M   'P 1'
#
loop_
_entity.id
_entity.type
_entity.pdbx_description
1 polymer ?
#
loop_
_entity_poly.entity_id
_entity_poly.type
_entity_poly.pdbx_seq_one_letter_code
_entity_poly.pdbx_strand_id
1 'polypeptide(L)'
;MNSGKQVGFVSLFRLPSFLLVTSVAGIVLGSFGMGRAAIGLLIGVFLYVANLFFLYEGGKSLLSASSRRNGKRIAILGSIGRMLFLAVALVFVLRIGLVAFVAACGGLLAGQVNLQLVLLIEGRIRRRC
;
A
#
# COMPACT_ATOMS: atom_id res chain seq x y z
N MET A 1 17.89 27.74 -11.49
CA MET A 1 18.55 26.50 -11.07
C MET A 1 17.50 25.46 -10.71
N ASN A 2 17.55 24.34 -11.41
CA ASN A 2 16.72 23.15 -11.23
C ASN A 2 16.79 22.64 -9.79
N SER A 3 15.64 22.43 -9.17
CA SER A 3 15.48 21.49 -8.06
C SER A 3 14.19 20.73 -8.28
N GLY A 4 14.16 19.98 -9.37
CA GLY A 4 13.22 18.87 -9.54
C GLY A 4 13.53 17.85 -8.46
N LYS A 5 12.99 18.07 -7.26
CA LYS A 5 12.98 17.08 -6.18
C LYS A 5 12.35 15.84 -6.79
N GLN A 6 13.15 14.79 -7.00
CA GLN A 6 12.60 13.48 -7.31
C GLN A 6 11.57 13.18 -6.24
N VAL A 7 10.30 13.16 -6.62
CA VAL A 7 9.21 12.84 -5.70
C VAL A 7 9.34 11.35 -5.44
N GLY A 8 10.16 11.00 -4.46
CA GLY A 8 10.47 9.61 -4.13
C GLY A 8 9.19 8.88 -3.77
N PHE A 9 9.13 7.59 -4.10
CA PHE A 9 8.04 6.65 -3.79
C PHE A 9 7.39 6.91 -2.41
N VAL A 10 8.22 7.14 -1.39
CA VAL A 10 7.82 7.40 0.00
C VAL A 10 7.01 8.70 0.14
N SER A 11 7.44 9.77 -0.54
CA SER A 11 6.76 11.07 -0.54
C SER A 11 5.50 11.06 -1.40
N LEU A 12 5.53 10.32 -2.52
CA LEU A 12 4.40 10.22 -3.44
C LEU A 12 3.16 9.60 -2.77
N PHE A 13 3.36 8.64 -1.86
CA PHE A 13 2.28 7.89 -1.21
C PHE A 13 2.03 8.26 0.25
N ARG A 14 2.62 9.34 0.78
CA ARG A 14 2.58 9.71 2.21
C ARG A 14 2.86 8.51 3.14
N LEU A 15 3.79 7.64 2.75
CA LEU A 15 4.18 6.45 3.53
C LEU A 15 4.53 6.77 4.99
N PRO A 16 5.26 7.87 5.32
CA PRO A 16 5.65 8.16 6.69
C PRO A 16 4.48 8.41 7.62
N SER A 17 3.42 9.08 7.13
CA SER A 17 2.23 9.35 7.94
C SER A 17 1.44 8.07 8.22
N PHE A 18 1.33 7.20 7.21
CA PHE A 18 0.68 5.90 7.37
C PHE A 18 1.47 4.99 8.32
N LEU A 19 2.79 4.92 8.15
CA LEU A 19 3.67 4.17 9.04
C LEU A 19 3.58 4.69 10.47
N LEU A 20 3.59 6.00 10.70
CA LEU A 20 3.41 6.57 12.04
C LEU A 20 2.10 6.14 12.69
N VAL A 21 0.96 6.31 11.99
CA VAL A 21 -0.36 5.95 12.53
C VAL A 21 -0.44 4.46 12.85
N THR A 22 0.06 3.62 11.95
CA THR A 22 0.03 2.17 12.13
C THR A 22 1.03 1.67 13.17
N SER A 23 2.19 2.32 13.34
CA SER A 23 3.13 2.05 14.42
C SER A 23 2.51 2.39 15.78
N VAL A 24 1.85 3.54 15.91
CA VAL A 24 1.14 3.91 17.15
C VAL A 24 0.05 2.89 17.46
N ALA A 25 -0.77 2.51 16.47
CA ALA A 25 -1.79 1.48 16.64
C ALA A 25 -1.19 0.13 17.06
N GLY A 26 -0.04 -0.25 16.48
CA GLY A 26 0.69 -1.47 16.85
C GLY A 26 1.20 -1.46 18.29
N ILE A 27 1.77 -0.35 18.74
CA ILE A 27 2.24 -0.16 20.13
C ILE A 27 1.06 -0.26 21.10
N VAL A 28 -0.05 0.40 20.79
CA VAL A 28 -1.27 0.35 21.59
C VAL A 28 -1.78 -1.09 21.71
N LEU A 29 -1.93 -1.81 20.58
CA LEU A 29 -2.34 -3.22 20.59
C LEU A 29 -1.38 -4.11 21.39
N GLY A 30 -0.07 -3.88 21.25
CA GLY A 30 0.95 -4.58 22.04
C GLY A 30 0.81 -4.33 23.54
N SER A 31 0.56 -3.08 23.94
CA SER A 31 0.41 -2.69 25.36
C SER A 31 -0.82 -3.30 26.02
N PHE A 32 -1.89 -3.58 25.26
CA PHE A 32 -3.09 -4.29 25.74
C PHE A 32 -2.94 -5.82 25.73
N GLY A 33 -1.73 -6.36 25.48
CA GLY A 33 -1.49 -7.80 25.41
C GLY A 33 -2.03 -8.47 24.14
N MET A 34 -2.49 -7.69 23.16
CA MET A 34 -3.02 -8.20 21.89
C MET A 34 -1.90 -8.43 20.86
N GLY A 35 -0.85 -9.16 21.25
CA GLY A 35 0.35 -9.36 20.42
C GLY A 35 0.04 -9.95 19.04
N ARG A 36 -0.93 -10.88 18.95
CA ARG A 36 -1.37 -11.45 17.65
C ARG A 36 -2.00 -10.41 16.73
N ALA A 37 -2.74 -9.44 17.29
CA ALA A 37 -3.31 -8.35 16.51
C ALA A 37 -2.22 -7.37 16.03
N ALA A 38 -1.24 -7.06 16.89
CA ALA A 38 -0.10 -6.22 16.51
C ALA A 38 0.73 -6.85 15.37
N ILE A 39 1.01 -8.16 15.45
CA ILE A 39 1.67 -8.90 14.37
C ILE A 39 0.83 -8.86 13.09
N GLY A 40 -0.47 -9.14 13.19
CA GLY A 40 -1.39 -9.05 12.06
C GLY A 40 -1.36 -7.68 11.39
N LEU A 41 -1.43 -6.61 12.18
CA LEU A 41 -1.35 -5.23 11.71
C LEU A 41 -0.04 -4.97 10.95
N LEU A 42 1.11 -5.39 11.49
CA LEU A 42 2.41 -5.24 10.84
C LEU A 42 2.48 -5.99 9.50
N ILE A 43 1.91 -7.20 9.44
CA ILE A 43 1.80 -7.94 8.18
C ILE A 43 0.92 -7.17 7.19
N GLY A 44 -0.22 -6.66 7.62
CA GLY A 44 -1.10 -5.83 6.78
C GLY A 44 -0.41 -4.58 6.22
N VAL A 45 0.37 -3.89 7.06
CA VAL A 45 1.23 -2.75 6.66
C VAL A 45 2.26 -3.18 5.62
N PHE A 46 2.96 -4.29 5.85
CA PHE A 46 3.94 -4.81 4.90
C PHE A 46 3.30 -5.15 3.56
N LEU A 47 2.14 -5.82 3.56
CA LEU A 47 1.41 -6.15 2.34
C LEU A 47 0.94 -4.91 1.58
N TYR A 48 0.53 -3.86 2.29
CA TYR A 48 0.21 -2.58 1.67
C TYR A 48 1.43 -1.93 1.01
N VAL A 49 2.57 -1.90 1.70
CA VAL A 49 3.83 -1.34 1.15
C VAL A 49 4.29 -2.14 -0.06
N ALA A 50 4.24 -3.48 -0.02
CA ALA A 50 4.54 -4.34 -1.15
C ALA A 50 3.59 -4.06 -2.33
N ASN A 51 2.29 -3.90 -2.06
CA ASN A 51 1.31 -3.54 -3.08
C ASN A 51 1.61 -2.18 -3.73
N LEU A 52 2.00 -1.18 -2.94
CA LEU A 52 2.45 0.12 -3.46
C LEU A 52 3.73 -0.02 -4.29
N PHE A 53 4.70 -0.82 -3.84
CA PHE A 53 5.95 -1.04 -4.58
C PHE A 53 5.67 -1.62 -5.97
N PHE A 54 4.83 -2.65 -6.04
CA PHE A 54 4.39 -3.17 -7.32
C PHE A 54 3.65 -2.10 -8.15
N LEU A 55 2.87 -1.20 -7.52
CA LEU A 55 2.17 -0.07 -8.18
C LEU A 55 3.15 0.88 -8.84
N TYR A 56 4.20 1.23 -8.13
CA TYR A 56 5.25 2.08 -8.62
C TYR A 56 6.03 1.45 -9.77
N GLU A 57 6.47 0.20 -9.63
CA GLU A 57 7.19 -0.51 -10.70
C GLU A 57 6.31 -0.76 -11.94
N GLY A 58 5.03 -1.06 -11.72
CA GLY A 58 4.04 -1.17 -12.80
C GLY A 58 3.82 0.15 -13.53
N GLY A 59 3.69 1.26 -12.79
CA GLY A 59 3.59 2.61 -13.35
C GLY A 59 4.83 3.03 -14.13
N LYS A 60 6.03 2.73 -13.59
CA LYS A 60 7.31 2.99 -14.26
C LYS A 60 7.45 2.20 -15.56
N SER A 61 7.08 0.92 -15.55
CA SER A 61 7.08 0.05 -16.74
C SER A 61 6.07 0.52 -17.80
N LEU A 62 4.92 1.02 -17.37
CA LEU A 62 3.90 1.62 -18.25
C LEU A 62 4.40 2.89 -18.93
N LEU A 63 5.07 3.77 -18.18
CA LEU A 63 5.63 5.02 -18.72
C LEU A 63 6.83 4.76 -19.65
N SER A 64 7.57 3.67 -19.43
CA SER A 64 8.70 3.27 -20.27
C SER A 64 8.28 2.46 -21.51
N ALA A 65 7.02 2.05 -21.63
CA ALA A 65 6.57 1.22 -22.74
C ALA A 65 6.34 2.06 -24.01
N SER A 66 7.09 1.76 -25.08
CA SER A 66 6.99 2.44 -26.40
C SER A 66 5.62 2.28 -27.08
N SER A 67 4.80 1.29 -26.67
CA SER A 67 3.47 1.06 -27.25
C SER A 67 2.36 0.96 -26.20
N ARG A 68 1.27 1.71 -26.44
CA ARG A 68 0.07 1.80 -25.60
C ARG A 68 -0.62 0.44 -25.38
N ARG A 69 -0.47 -0.50 -26.33
CA ARG A 69 -1.06 -1.85 -26.27
C ARG A 69 -0.27 -2.77 -25.34
N ASN A 70 1.06 -2.69 -25.37
CA ASN A 70 1.93 -3.44 -24.45
C ASN A 70 1.82 -2.90 -23.03
N GLY A 71 1.72 -1.58 -22.86
CA GLY A 71 1.45 -0.96 -21.56
C GLY A 71 0.17 -1.49 -20.91
N LYS A 72 -0.96 -1.55 -21.64
CA LYS A 72 -2.23 -2.10 -21.12
C LYS A 72 -2.09 -3.56 -20.66
N ARG A 73 -1.41 -4.41 -21.43
CA ARG A 73 -1.21 -5.82 -21.05
C ARG A 73 -0.37 -5.97 -19.77
N ILE A 74 0.71 -5.19 -19.65
CA ILE A 74 1.57 -5.18 -18.46
C ILE A 74 0.79 -4.71 -17.23
N ALA A 75 -0.06 -3.69 -17.38
CA ALA A 75 -0.90 -3.19 -16.29
C ALA A 75 -1.90 -4.25 -15.79
N ILE A 76 -2.58 -4.94 -16.72
CA ILE A 76 -3.55 -5.99 -16.38
C ILE A 76 -2.85 -7.16 -15.69
N LEU A 77 -1.74 -7.65 -16.27
CA LEU A 77 -1.01 -8.77 -15.70
C LEU A 77 -0.40 -8.43 -14.34
N GLY A 78 0.11 -7.20 -14.18
CA GLY A 78 0.60 -6.69 -12.90
C GLY A 78 -0.50 -6.56 -11.84
N SER A 79 -1.72 -6.17 -12.24
CA SER A 79 -2.87 -6.10 -11.34
C SER A 79 -3.33 -7.49 -10.88
N ILE A 80 -3.39 -8.46 -11.80
CA ILE A 80 -3.74 -9.85 -11.46
C ILE A 80 -2.68 -10.44 -10.51
N GLY A 81 -1.40 -10.26 -10.83
CA GLY A 81 -0.29 -10.74 -10.00
C GLY A 81 -0.36 -10.21 -8.57
N ARG A 82 -0.70 -8.93 -8.38
CA ARG A 82 -0.89 -8.36 -7.04
C ARG A 82 -2.07 -8.92 -6.28
N MET A 83 -3.21 -9.11 -6.94
CA MET A 83 -4.39 -9.69 -6.31
C MET A 83 -4.09 -11.12 -5.85
N LEU A 84 -3.43 -11.91 -6.68
CA LEU A 84 -2.98 -13.26 -6.31
C LEU A 84 -1.99 -13.23 -5.15
N PHE A 85 -0.99 -12.34 -5.20
CA PHE A 85 -0.04 -12.16 -4.11
C PHE A 85 -0.72 -11.80 -2.78
N LEU A 86 -1.63 -10.81 -2.79
CA LEU A 86 -2.36 -10.41 -1.59
C LEU A 86 -3.23 -11.55 -1.06
N ALA A 87 -3.94 -12.26 -1.94
CA ALA A 87 -4.80 -13.38 -1.56
C ALA A 87 -4.00 -14.50 -0.91
N VAL A 88 -2.89 -14.92 -1.52
CA VAL A 88 -2.01 -15.97 -0.98
C VAL A 88 -1.42 -15.54 0.37
N ALA A 89 -0.95 -14.29 0.47
CA ALA A 89 -0.39 -13.77 1.71
C ALA A 89 -1.44 -13.73 2.83
N LEU A 90 -2.65 -13.25 2.55
CA LEU A 90 -3.75 -13.20 3.52
C LEU A 90 -4.20 -14.59 3.98
N VAL A 91 -4.23 -15.57 3.07
CA VAL A 91 -4.49 -16.97 3.43
C VAL A 91 -3.41 -17.50 4.38
N PHE A 92 -2.14 -17.11 4.19
CA PHE A 92 -1.07 -17.47 5.10
C PHE A 92 -1.25 -16.80 6.48
N VAL A 93 -1.66 -15.53 6.53
CA VAL A 93 -1.97 -14.85 7.81
C VAL A 93 -3.13 -15.53 8.54
N LEU A 94 -4.13 -16.03 7.81
CA LEU A 94 -5.25 -16.77 8.41
C LEU A 94 -4.79 -18.02 9.17
N ARG A 95 -3.68 -18.66 8.74
CA ARG A 95 -3.06 -19.79 9.47
C ARG A 95 -2.46 -19.38 10.82
N ILE A 96 -2.07 -18.11 10.99
CA ILE A 96 -1.58 -17.56 12.26
C ILE A 96 -2.75 -17.34 13.23
N GLY A 97 -3.93 -17.03 12.69
CA GLY A 97 -5.20 -16.99 13.43
C GLY A 97 -6.12 -15.86 12.97
N LEU A 98 -7.41 -15.98 13.31
CA LEU A 98 -8.45 -15.03 12.90
C LEU A 98 -8.15 -13.59 13.35
N VAL A 99 -7.64 -13.41 14.57
CA VAL A 99 -7.31 -12.09 15.12
C VAL A 99 -6.21 -11.40 14.31
N ALA A 100 -5.16 -12.14 13.94
CA ALA A 100 -4.07 -11.61 13.12
C ALA A 100 -4.56 -11.30 11.70
N PHE A 101 -5.42 -12.15 11.14
CA PHE A 101 -6.04 -11.93 9.83
C PHE A 101 -6.89 -10.65 9.79
N VAL A 102 -7.78 -10.47 10.76
CA VAL A 102 -8.63 -9.26 10.84
C VAL A 102 -7.77 -8.01 11.00
N ALA A 103 -6.73 -8.06 11.84
CA ALA A 103 -5.80 -6.94 12.00
C ALA A 103 -5.00 -6.64 10.73
N ALA A 104 -4.58 -7.65 9.97
CA ALA A 104 -3.92 -7.48 8.68
C ALA A 104 -4.85 -6.83 7.64
N CYS A 105 -6.10 -7.26 7.58
CA CYS A 105 -7.13 -6.61 6.77
C CYS A 105 -7.35 -5.15 7.18
N GLY A 106 -7.35 -4.85 8.47
CA GLY A 106 -7.42 -3.48 9.00
C GLY A 106 -6.25 -2.61 8.53
N GLY A 107 -5.02 -3.12 8.60
CA GLY A 107 -3.82 -2.43 8.11
C GLY A 107 -3.88 -2.16 6.60
N LEU A 108 -4.33 -3.15 5.81
CA LEU A 108 -4.55 -2.99 4.37
C LEU A 108 -5.60 -1.91 4.07
N LEU A 109 -6.75 -1.95 4.73
CA LEU A 109 -7.83 -0.98 4.54
C LEU A 109 -7.38 0.44 4.90
N ALA A 110 -6.70 0.61 6.03
CA ALA A 110 -6.15 1.90 6.43
C ALA A 110 -5.18 2.46 5.38
N GLY A 111 -4.35 1.59 4.78
CA GLY A 111 -3.46 1.95 3.69
C GLY A 111 -4.22 2.39 2.43
N GLN A 112 -5.28 1.65 2.05
CA GLN A 112 -6.11 2.01 0.89
C GLN A 112 -6.82 3.34 1.08
N VAL A 113 -7.38 3.58 2.27
CA VAL A 113 -8.02 4.86 2.62
C VAL A 113 -7.00 6.00 2.56
N ASN A 114 -5.79 5.82 3.09
CA ASN A 114 -4.72 6.81 3.01
C ASN A 114 -4.36 7.13 1.54
N LEU A 115 -4.22 6.11 0.69
CA LEU A 115 -3.94 6.30 -0.73
C LEU A 115 -5.05 7.09 -1.43
N GLN A 116 -6.31 6.73 -1.17
CA GLN A 116 -7.45 7.37 -1.80
C GLN A 116 -7.63 8.83 -1.35
N LEU A 117 -7.34 9.13 -0.08
CA LEU A 117 -7.29 10.50 0.42
C LEU A 117 -6.22 11.33 -0.30
N VAL A 118 -5.02 10.79 -0.51
CA VAL A 118 -3.95 11.50 -1.25
C VAL A 118 -4.41 11.81 -2.67
N LEU A 119 -4.94 10.83 -3.39
CA LEU A 119 -5.42 11.00 -4.77
C LEU A 119 -6.56 12.03 -4.87
N LEU A 120 -7.49 12.04 -3.90
CA LEU A 120 -8.57 13.02 -3.83
C LEU A 120 -8.05 14.43 -3.57
N ILE A 121 -7.08 14.60 -2.67
CA ILE A 121 -6.48 15.90 -2.35
C ILE A 121 -5.71 16.44 -3.56
N GLU A 122 -4.86 15.63 -4.19
CA GLU A 122 -4.13 16.04 -5.40
C GLU A 122 -5.07 16.37 -6.57
N GLY A 123 -6.09 15.53 -6.78
CA GLY A 123 -7.10 15.77 -7.83
C GLY A 123 -7.95 17.01 -7.60
N ARG A 124 -8.10 17.46 -6.34
CA ARG A 124 -8.76 18.73 -5.99
C ARG A 124 -7.84 19.92 -6.24
N ILE A 125 -6.55 19.81 -5.93
CA ILE A 125 -5.56 20.87 -6.19
C ILE A 125 -5.45 21.13 -7.70
N ARG A 126 -5.36 20.08 -8.52
CA ARG A 126 -5.25 20.19 -9.99
C ARG A 126 -6.47 20.80 -10.68
N ARG A 127 -7.63 20.86 -10.00
CA ARG A 127 -8.85 21.51 -10.53
C ARG A 127 -9.00 22.97 -10.11
N ARG A 128 -8.22 23.46 -9.14
CA ARG A 128 -8.24 24.85 -8.69
C ARG A 128 -7.12 25.72 -9.29
N CYS A 129 -6.09 25.09 -9.86
CA CYS A 129 -5.04 25.74 -10.64
C CYS A 129 -5.32 25.57 -12.13
#